data_AF-X1A9Q5-F1
#
_entry.id   AF-X1A9Q5-F1
#
_cell.length_a   1.000
_cell.length_b   1.000
_cell.length_c   1.000
_cell.angle_alpha   90.00
_cell.angle_beta   90.00
_cell.angle_gamma   90.00
#
_symmetry.space_group_name_H-M   'P 1'
#
loop_
_entity.id
_entity.type
_entity.pdbx_description
1 polymer ?
#
loop_
_entity_poly.entity_id
_entity_poly.type
_entity_poly.pdbx_seq_one_letter_code
_entity_poly.pdbx_strand_id
1 'polypeptide(L)'
;MILSFVDAVRPSYENLMEFSKGVVAALPNTVSMNQPIMMCFDTDIGNSVGNIMRRETGITNEILSIDEISLNEGDFVDIGAPIIEEVVVPVVVKTLVFDSE
;
A
#
# COMPACT_ATOMS: atom_id res chain seq x y z
N MET A 1 3.10 -3.25 9.20
CA MET A 1 1.73 -2.67 9.19
C MET A 1 1.48 -2.22 7.76
N ILE A 2 0.36 -2.66 7.17
CA ILE A 2 -0.05 -2.29 5.82
C ILE A 2 -1.24 -1.34 5.92
N LEU A 3 -1.24 -0.27 5.12
CA LEU A 3 -2.36 0.66 5.05
C LEU A 3 -3.35 0.15 3.99
N SER A 4 -4.57 -0.17 4.40
CA SER A 4 -5.63 -0.56 3.47
C SER A 4 -6.51 0.64 3.13
N PHE A 5 -6.81 0.82 1.86
CA PHE A 5 -7.67 1.87 1.35
C PHE A 5 -8.79 1.30 0.50
N VAL A 6 -9.99 1.87 0.67
CA VAL A 6 -11.22 1.53 -0.06
C VAL A 6 -11.64 2.76 -0.86
N ASP A 7 -11.79 2.63 -2.18
CA ASP A 7 -12.11 3.73 -3.12
C ASP A 7 -11.25 4.98 -2.87
N ALA A 8 -9.93 4.76 -2.76
CA ALA A 8 -9.00 5.72 -2.16
C ALA A 8 -8.87 7.04 -2.93
N VAL A 9 -8.78 6.95 -4.25
CA VAL A 9 -8.36 8.05 -5.10
C VAL A 9 -8.80 7.84 -6.55
N ARG A 10 -9.28 8.90 -7.20
CA ARG A 10 -9.59 8.84 -8.64
C ARG A 10 -8.30 8.91 -9.47
N PRO A 11 -8.21 8.18 -10.60
CA PRO A 11 -7.00 8.09 -11.41
C PRO A 11 -6.77 9.35 -12.25
N SER A 12 -6.37 10.45 -11.59
CA SER A 12 -5.80 11.62 -12.22
C SER A 12 -4.46 11.94 -11.56
N TYR A 13 -3.54 12.51 -12.32
CA TYR A 13 -2.20 12.82 -11.81
C TYR A 13 -2.25 13.71 -10.56
N GLU A 14 -3.09 14.75 -10.58
CA GLU A 14 -3.25 15.70 -9.46
C GLU A 14 -3.73 14.99 -8.19
N ASN A 15 -4.79 14.18 -8.30
CA ASN A 15 -5.34 13.45 -7.16
C ASN A 15 -4.34 12.44 -6.60
N LEU A 16 -3.64 11.71 -7.46
CA LEU A 16 -2.63 10.73 -7.06
C LEU A 16 -1.43 11.39 -6.38
N MET A 17 -1.03 12.58 -6.85
CA MET A 17 0.03 13.37 -6.23
C MET A 17 -0.38 13.89 -4.85
N GLU A 18 -1.59 14.45 -4.73
CA GLU A 18 -2.13 14.91 -3.44
C GLU A 18 -2.24 13.76 -2.45
N PHE A 19 -2.81 12.62 -2.88
CA PHE A 19 -2.89 11.40 -2.08
C PHE A 19 -1.51 10.96 -1.58
N SER A 20 -0.54 10.86 -2.49
CA SER A 20 0.82 10.40 -2.16
C SER A 20 1.51 11.32 -1.15
N LYS A 21 1.38 12.65 -1.32
CA LYS A 21 1.92 13.63 -0.36
C LYS A 21 1.23 13.53 0.99
N GLY A 22 -0.08 13.33 1.00
CA GLY A 22 -0.87 13.14 2.22
C GLY A 22 -0.42 11.92 3.02
N VAL A 23 -0.25 10.77 2.36
CA VAL A 23 0.24 9.54 3.03
C VAL A 23 1.62 9.74 3.65
N VAL A 24 2.57 10.34 2.91
CA VAL A 24 3.92 10.60 3.42
C VAL A 24 3.90 11.55 4.61
N ALA A 25 3.11 12.63 4.53
CA ALA A 25 2.98 13.60 5.62
C ALA A 25 2.34 12.99 6.89
N ALA A 26 1.47 11.99 6.73
CA ALA A 26 0.82 11.28 7.84
C ALA A 26 1.75 10.25 8.53
N LEU A 27 2.89 9.90 7.93
CA LEU A 27 3.81 8.86 8.43
C LEU A 27 5.23 9.39 8.73
N PRO A 28 5.39 10.49 9.50
CA PRO A 28 6.70 11.13 9.68
C PRO A 28 7.75 10.22 10.33
N ASN A 29 7.32 9.33 11.25
CA ASN A 29 8.22 8.37 11.89
C ASN A 29 8.67 7.26 10.92
N THR A 30 7.75 6.69 10.14
CA THR A 30 8.08 5.67 9.13
C THR A 30 9.07 6.23 8.10
N VAL A 31 8.83 7.46 7.63
CA VAL A 31 9.69 8.15 6.67
C VAL A 31 11.07 8.41 7.28
N SER A 32 11.14 9.04 8.45
CA SER A 32 12.43 9.38 9.09
C SER A 32 13.25 8.17 9.50
N MET A 33 12.61 7.04 9.83
CA MET A 33 13.29 5.77 10.16
C MET A 33 13.60 4.92 8.91
N ASN A 34 13.32 5.42 7.70
CA ASN A 34 13.48 4.71 6.43
C ASN A 34 12.82 3.31 6.41
N GLN A 35 11.68 3.17 7.10
CA GLN A 35 10.91 1.94 7.14
C GLN A 35 10.07 1.77 5.87
N PRO A 36 9.80 0.55 5.41
CA PRO A 36 8.97 0.33 4.23
C PRO A 36 7.56 0.88 4.42
N ILE A 37 7.04 1.55 3.40
CA ILE A 37 5.63 1.98 3.32
C ILE A 37 4.89 0.89 2.54
N MET A 38 3.96 0.22 3.21
CA MET A 38 3.14 -0.84 2.62
C MET A 38 1.71 -0.34 2.48
N MET A 39 1.13 -0.45 1.28
CA MET A 39 -0.22 -0.01 0.96
C MET A 39 -0.96 -1.11 0.19
N CYS A 40 -2.25 -1.23 0.46
CA CYS A 40 -3.18 -2.14 -0.20
C CYS A 40 -4.41 -1.37 -0.65
N PHE A 41 -4.81 -1.55 -1.90
CA PHE A 41 -5.95 -0.88 -2.52
C PHE A 41 -6.96 -1.92 -3.00
N ASP A 42 -8.24 -1.61 -2.87
CA ASP A 42 -9.33 -2.38 -3.45
C ASP A 42 -9.53 -2.15 -4.96
N THR A 43 -8.85 -1.15 -5.52
CA THR A 43 -8.94 -0.69 -6.91
C THR A 43 -7.58 -0.77 -7.60
N ASP A 44 -7.58 -0.92 -8.93
CA ASP A 44 -6.38 -0.96 -9.81
C ASP A 44 -5.69 0.42 -9.90
N ILE A 45 -5.03 0.84 -8.81
CA ILE A 45 -4.34 2.12 -8.70
C ILE A 45 -2.98 2.02 -8.00
N GLY A 46 -2.62 0.84 -7.48
CA GLY A 46 -1.44 0.63 -6.64
C GLY A 46 -0.15 0.96 -7.38
N ASN A 47 0.01 0.50 -8.62
CA ASN A 47 1.18 0.86 -9.43
C ASN A 47 1.28 2.38 -9.69
N SER A 48 0.16 3.05 -9.95
CA SER A 48 0.14 4.49 -10.21
C SER A 48 0.53 5.30 -8.96
N VAL A 49 -0.04 4.96 -7.80
CA VAL A 49 0.29 5.59 -6.52
C VAL A 49 1.75 5.36 -6.16
N GLY A 50 2.25 4.12 -6.25
CA GLY A 50 3.64 3.80 -5.91
C GLY A 50 4.64 4.60 -6.74
N ASN A 51 4.41 4.70 -8.06
CA ASN A 51 5.25 5.48 -8.96
C ASN A 51 5.19 6.98 -8.68
N ILE A 52 4.00 7.55 -8.48
CA ILE A 52 3.85 8.98 -8.18
C ILE A 52 4.44 9.31 -6.81
N MET A 53 4.22 8.47 -5.80
CA MET A 53 4.83 8.63 -4.48
C MET A 53 6.36 8.69 -4.59
N ARG A 54 6.98 7.76 -5.32
CA ARG A 54 8.44 7.76 -5.54
C ARG A 54 8.93 9.03 -6.22
N ARG A 55 8.24 9.48 -7.29
CA ARG A 55 8.66 10.63 -8.11
C ARG A 55 8.44 11.99 -7.42
N GLU A 56 7.30 12.15 -6.76
CA GLU A 56 6.81 13.47 -6.34
C GLU A 56 7.07 13.80 -4.87
N THR A 57 7.45 12.82 -4.05
CA THR A 57 7.68 13.04 -2.61
C THR A 57 9.16 13.03 -2.21
N GLY A 58 10.03 12.49 -3.06
CA GLY A 58 11.47 12.43 -2.81
C GLY A 58 11.89 11.46 -1.70
N ILE A 59 10.98 10.65 -1.17
CA ILE A 59 11.29 9.64 -0.15
C ILE A 59 12.16 8.51 -0.72
N THR A 60 13.05 7.98 0.11
CA THR A 60 13.91 6.83 -0.23
C THR A 60 13.40 5.51 0.34
N ASN A 61 12.34 5.55 1.16
CA ASN A 61 11.72 4.37 1.74
C ASN A 61 11.38 3.33 0.66
N GLU A 62 11.50 2.05 0.98
CA GLU A 62 10.91 1.02 0.13
C GLU A 62 9.39 1.17 0.11
N ILE A 63 8.80 1.00 -1.07
CA ILE A 63 7.35 1.14 -1.28
C ILE A 63 6.83 -0.20 -1.80
N LEU A 64 5.87 -0.77 -1.07
CA LEU A 64 5.09 -1.91 -1.52
C LEU A 64 3.64 -1.47 -1.69
N SER A 65 3.16 -1.50 -2.91
CA SER A 65 1.81 -1.07 -3.28
C SER A 65 1.14 -2.21 -4.01
N ILE A 66 0.13 -2.82 -3.40
CA ILE A 66 -0.66 -3.90 -3.97
C ILE A 66 -2.09 -3.41 -4.19
N ASP A 67 -2.70 -3.78 -5.32
CA ASP A 67 -4.05 -3.38 -5.71
C ASP A 67 -4.96 -4.59 -5.92
N GLU A 68 -6.24 -4.30 -6.12
CA GLU A 68 -7.32 -5.28 -6.30
C GLU A 68 -7.48 -6.28 -5.14
N ILE A 69 -7.12 -5.86 -3.91
CA ILE A 69 -7.25 -6.66 -2.70
C ILE A 69 -8.01 -5.86 -1.63
N SER A 70 -9.18 -6.38 -1.23
CA SER A 70 -9.92 -5.87 -0.09
C SER A 70 -9.45 -6.52 1.21
N LEU A 71 -9.15 -5.71 2.22
CA LEU A 71 -8.76 -6.15 3.56
C LEU A 71 -9.72 -5.57 4.60
N ASN A 72 -9.96 -6.31 5.67
CA ASN A 72 -10.65 -5.85 6.86
C ASN A 72 -9.64 -5.59 7.99
N GLU A 73 -10.09 -4.85 9.01
CA GLU A 73 -9.30 -4.70 10.22
C GLU A 73 -9.07 -6.06 10.89
N GLY A 74 -7.81 -6.34 11.25
CA GLY A 74 -7.40 -7.61 11.84
C GLY A 74 -7.04 -8.71 10.83
N ASP A 75 -7.19 -8.47 9.53
CA ASP A 75 -6.65 -9.37 8.51
C ASP A 75 -5.12 -9.36 8.52
N PHE A 76 -4.55 -10.54 8.36
CA PHE A 76 -3.12 -10.75 8.15
C PHE A 76 -2.86 -11.00 6.67
N VAL A 77 -1.76 -10.44 6.16
CA VAL A 77 -1.38 -10.56 4.75
C VAL A 77 0.01 -11.17 4.68
N ASP A 78 0.11 -12.34 4.06
CA ASP A 78 1.40 -12.88 3.63
C ASP A 78 1.68 -12.42 2.20
N ILE A 79 2.86 -11.88 1.98
CA ILE A 79 3.33 -11.44 0.66
C ILE A 79 4.57 -12.26 0.33
N GLY A 80 4.49 -13.08 -0.71
CA GLY A 80 5.62 -13.89 -1.15
C GLY A 80 6.61 -13.11 -2.01
N ALA A 81 7.68 -13.79 -2.41
CA ALA A 81 8.66 -13.21 -3.33
C ALA A 81 8.03 -12.94 -4.72
N PRO A 82 8.50 -11.91 -5.45
CA PRO A 82 8.05 -11.65 -6.81
C PRO A 82 8.24 -12.86 -7.74
N ILE A 83 7.28 -13.11 -8.61
CA ILE A 83 7.26 -14.28 -9.52
C ILE A 83 7.41 -13.85 -10.99
N ILE A 84 6.81 -12.74 -11.40
CA ILE A 84 6.81 -12.27 -12.80
C ILE A 84 7.47 -10.89 -12.85
N GLU A 85 8.57 -10.80 -13.60
CA GLU A 85 9.30 -9.55 -13.93
C GLU A 85 9.59 -8.64 -12.71
N GLU A 86 9.64 -9.20 -11.51
CA GLU A 86 9.74 -8.46 -10.24
C GLU A 86 8.56 -7.54 -9.90
N VAL A 87 7.47 -7.58 -10.68
CA VAL A 87 6.29 -6.71 -10.51
C VAL A 87 5.12 -7.42 -9.85
N VAL A 88 4.96 -8.74 -10.04
CA VAL A 88 3.82 -9.50 -9.50
C VAL A 88 4.25 -10.36 -8.31
N VAL A 89 3.51 -10.25 -7.21
CA VAL A 89 3.72 -11.01 -5.97
C VAL A 89 2.50 -11.88 -5.63
N PRO A 90 2.69 -13.10 -5.08
CA PRO A 90 1.60 -13.89 -4.55
C PRO A 90 1.18 -13.32 -3.18
N VAL A 91 -0.12 -13.16 -2.98
CA VAL A 91 -0.69 -12.62 -1.74
C VAL A 91 -1.67 -13.62 -1.14
N VAL A 92 -1.56 -13.86 0.18
CA VAL A 92 -2.52 -14.65 0.94
C VAL A 92 -3.11 -13.79 2.04
N VAL A 93 -4.43 -13.60 2.01
CA VAL A 93 -5.18 -12.94 3.08
C VAL A 93 -5.67 -13.98 4.08
N LYS A 94 -5.40 -13.75 5.35
CA LYS A 94 -5.79 -14.60 6.47
C LYS A 94 -6.62 -13.79 7.45
N THR A 95 -7.86 -14.21 7.66
CA THR A 95 -8.71 -13.66 8.71
C THR A 95 -8.57 -14.51 9.95
N LEU A 96 -8.19 -13.90 11.08
CA LEU A 96 -8.24 -14.57 12.36
C LEU A 96 -9.69 -14.59 12.85
N VAL A 97 -10.23 -15.79 13.05
CA VAL A 97 -11.52 -15.99 13.68
C VAL A 97 -11.27 -16.39 15.12
N PHE A 98 -11.79 -15.60 16.06
CA PHE A 98 -11.75 -15.93 17.49
C PHE A 98 -13.14 -16.40 17.90
N ASP A 99 -13.23 -17.56 18.55
CA ASP A 99 -14.46 -17.95 19.24
C ASP A 99 -14.67 -17.02 20.42
N SER A 100 -15.84 -16.37 20.46
CA SER A 100 -16.35 -15.77 21.69
C SER A 100 -17.01 -16.88 22.50
N GLU A 101 -16.36 -17.34 23.58
CA GLU A 101 -17.13 -17.99 24.65
C GLU A 101 -18.21 -17.05 25.20
#